data_AF-A0A9E5U3G6-F1
#
_entry.id   AF-A0A9E5U3G6-F1
#
_cell.length_a   1.000
_cell.length_b   1.000
_cell.length_c   1.000
_cell.angle_alpha   90.00
_cell.angle_beta   90.00
_cell.angle_gamma   90.00
#
_symmetry.space_group_name_H-M   'P 1'
#
loop_
_entity.id
_entity.type
_entity.pdbx_description
1 polymer ?
#
loop_
_entity_poly.entity_id
_entity_poly.type
_entity_poly.pdbx_seq_one_letter_code
_entity_poly.pdbx_strand_id
1 'polypeptide(L)'
;MNHPPSTHPLSRRLGPAIAAALWLMAAGAQAQSSQSIYTCTDSKGRRITSDRPIVDCLDREQQRLGRTGTVREVIPPSYTREEREKVEAKRRAEQEEQARIQEERRRDRALLIRYPNQAVHDKERQEALAQIDEVIAAVHKREAALVEQRKGIAQELEFYQGDLAKAPLWLRRKVDDNEKQMDVQKRFLADQAQEKQRVNARFDEELAKLKQLWANTAAQSR
;
A
#
# COMPACT_ATOMS: atom_id res chain seq x y z
N MET A 1 7.10 5.98 -56.81
CA MET A 1 5.73 5.43 -56.89
C MET A 1 5.09 5.70 -55.54
N ASN A 2 4.44 6.83 -55.32
CA ASN A 2 3.17 7.34 -55.85
C ASN A 2 2.19 7.40 -54.67
N HIS A 3 1.72 8.62 -54.45
CA HIS A 3 0.98 9.13 -53.31
C HIS A 3 -0.54 8.79 -53.36
N PRO A 4 -1.31 9.13 -52.31
CA PRO A 4 -2.64 8.60 -51.98
C PRO A 4 -3.78 9.41 -52.63
N PRO A 5 -5.03 9.26 -52.15
CA PRO A 5 -5.77 10.49 -51.87
C PRO A 5 -6.52 10.52 -50.53
N SER A 6 -6.36 11.69 -49.93
CA SER A 6 -7.14 12.38 -48.91
C SER A 6 -8.54 12.77 -49.34
N THR A 7 -9.44 13.01 -48.37
CA THR A 7 -10.43 14.10 -48.46
C THR A 7 -10.65 14.77 -47.11
N HIS A 8 -10.26 16.05 -47.02
CA HIS A 8 -10.85 17.05 -46.13
C HIS A 8 -11.94 17.82 -46.91
N PRO A 9 -12.84 18.53 -46.21
CA PRO A 9 -12.80 20.00 -46.31
C PRO A 9 -12.85 20.66 -44.92
N LEU A 10 -11.99 21.65 -44.62
CA LEU A 10 -12.23 23.10 -44.80
C LEU A 10 -13.42 23.58 -43.94
N SER A 11 -13.39 24.67 -43.16
CA SER A 11 -12.44 25.75 -42.94
C SER A 11 -13.17 26.78 -42.06
N ARG A 12 -12.50 27.45 -41.13
CA ARG A 12 -12.47 28.92 -41.14
C ARG A 12 -11.36 29.46 -40.25
N ARG A 13 -10.42 30.12 -40.93
CA ARG A 13 -9.38 30.99 -40.39
C ARG A 13 -10.00 32.31 -39.93
N LEU A 14 -9.32 33.02 -39.03
CA LEU A 14 -8.93 34.46 -39.12
C LEU A 14 -8.44 34.94 -37.73
N GLY A 15 -7.14 35.20 -37.60
CA GLY A 15 -6.62 36.24 -36.69
C GLY A 15 -6.41 37.54 -37.50
N PRO A 16 -5.57 38.50 -37.06
CA PRO A 16 -5.22 38.98 -35.73
C PRO A 16 -5.43 40.53 -35.61
N ALA A 17 -4.91 41.15 -34.54
CA ALA A 17 -4.40 42.53 -34.45
C ALA A 17 -5.30 43.74 -34.04
N ILE A 18 -4.87 44.33 -32.91
CA ILE A 18 -4.67 45.78 -32.60
C ILE A 18 -5.90 46.70 -32.48
N ALA A 19 -6.12 47.21 -31.26
CA ALA A 19 -6.45 48.63 -31.04
C ALA A 19 -6.10 49.03 -29.59
N ALA A 20 -5.09 49.91 -29.46
CA ALA A 20 -4.81 50.65 -28.25
C ALA A 20 -5.86 51.76 -28.08
N ALA A 21 -6.38 51.93 -26.87
CA ALA A 21 -7.03 53.17 -26.44
C ALA A 21 -6.78 53.39 -24.95
N LEU A 22 -5.88 54.34 -24.68
CA LEU A 22 -5.70 55.02 -23.40
C LEU A 22 -7.03 55.54 -22.87
N TRP A 23 -7.37 55.19 -21.63
CA TRP A 23 -8.08 56.09 -20.73
C TRP A 23 -7.42 56.03 -19.35
N LEU A 24 -6.61 57.06 -19.08
CA LEU A 24 -6.34 57.50 -17.72
C LEU A 24 -7.67 57.86 -17.08
N MET A 25 -8.01 57.19 -15.98
CA MET A 25 -8.73 57.77 -14.86
C MET A 25 -8.19 57.08 -13.60
N ALA A 26 -7.18 57.72 -13.01
CA ALA A 26 -6.81 57.50 -11.64
C ALA A 26 -7.95 58.00 -10.75
N ALA A 27 -8.93 57.14 -10.48
CA ALA A 27 -9.74 57.24 -9.29
C ALA A 27 -9.02 56.43 -8.23
N GLY A 28 -8.16 57.10 -7.44
CA GLY A 28 -7.78 56.59 -6.14
C GLY A 28 -9.06 56.38 -5.35
N ALA A 29 -9.63 55.18 -5.40
CA ALA A 29 -10.59 54.73 -4.43
C ALA A 29 -9.83 54.72 -3.11
N GLN A 30 -9.91 55.85 -2.40
CA GLN A 30 -9.65 55.91 -0.98
C GLN A 30 -10.45 54.75 -0.42
N ALA A 31 -9.76 53.70 0.03
CA ALA A 31 -10.37 52.70 0.87
C ALA A 31 -10.99 53.48 2.02
N GLN A 32 -12.31 53.72 1.96
CA GLN A 32 -13.05 54.16 3.12
C GLN A 32 -12.82 53.05 4.11
N SER A 33 -11.90 53.27 5.05
CA SER A 33 -11.69 52.39 6.18
C SER A 33 -13.03 52.33 6.87
N SER A 34 -13.83 51.31 6.59
CA SER A 34 -15.06 51.08 7.32
C SER A 34 -14.60 50.84 8.75
N GLN A 35 -14.73 51.85 9.60
CA GLN A 35 -14.41 51.74 11.01
C GLN A 35 -15.25 50.58 11.54
N SER A 36 -14.56 49.51 11.90
CA SER A 36 -15.16 48.31 12.47
C SER A 36 -14.64 48.22 13.88
N ILE A 37 -15.58 48.15 14.83
CA ILE A 37 -15.26 48.15 16.26
C ILE A 37 -15.18 46.69 16.70
N TYR A 38 -14.05 46.30 17.25
CA TYR A 38 -13.81 44.97 17.80
C TYR A 38 -14.19 45.00 19.28
N THR A 39 -14.95 44.00 19.72
CA THR A 39 -15.27 43.82 21.14
C THR A 39 -15.01 42.39 21.59
N CYS A 40 -14.45 42.22 22.77
CA CYS A 40 -14.24 40.93 23.42
C CYS A 40 -14.34 41.07 24.94
N THR A 41 -14.41 39.95 25.64
CA THR A 41 -14.38 39.89 27.11
C THR A 41 -13.09 39.22 27.55
N ASP A 42 -12.24 39.92 28.29
CA ASP A 42 -10.96 39.39 28.78
C ASP A 42 -11.14 38.25 29.82
N SER A 43 -10.04 37.61 30.22
CA SER A 43 -10.04 36.52 31.21
C SER A 43 -10.51 36.96 32.61
N LYS A 44 -10.62 38.26 32.87
CA LYS A 44 -11.07 38.86 34.13
C LYS A 44 -12.54 39.32 34.05
N GLY A 45 -13.24 39.01 32.95
CA GLY A 45 -14.63 39.37 32.74
C GLY A 45 -14.86 40.82 32.30
N ARG A 46 -13.81 41.56 31.93
CA ARG A 46 -13.92 42.95 31.48
C ARG A 46 -14.12 43.01 29.97
N ARG A 47 -15.08 43.83 29.54
CA ARG A 47 -15.33 44.08 28.12
C ARG A 47 -14.31 45.08 27.57
N ILE A 48 -13.56 44.67 26.56
CA ILE A 48 -12.60 45.51 25.83
C ILE A 48 -13.23 45.87 24.48
N THR A 49 -13.14 47.13 24.11
CA THR A 49 -13.64 47.69 22.85
C THR A 49 -12.50 48.44 22.18
N SER A 50 -12.27 48.20 20.89
CA SER A 50 -11.15 48.78 20.15
C SER A 50 -11.50 48.95 18.68
N ASP A 51 -11.02 50.01 18.05
CA ASP A 51 -11.15 50.22 16.60
C ASP A 51 -10.18 49.35 15.77
N ARG A 52 -9.38 48.52 16.45
CA ARG A 52 -8.39 47.58 15.90
C ARG A 52 -8.53 46.21 16.57
N PRO A 53 -8.10 45.10 15.93
CA PRO A 53 -8.10 43.77 16.53
C PRO A 53 -7.44 43.76 17.92
N ILE A 54 -8.07 43.10 18.89
CA ILE A 54 -7.65 43.14 20.30
C ILE A 54 -6.66 42.00 20.55
N VAL A 55 -5.39 42.33 20.74
CA VAL A 55 -4.30 41.36 20.91
C VAL A 55 -4.49 40.50 22.17
N ASP A 56 -4.98 41.10 23.25
CA ASP A 56 -5.28 40.43 24.52
C ASP A 56 -6.43 39.40 24.44
N CYS A 57 -7.15 39.39 23.32
CA CYS A 57 -8.28 38.50 23.07
C CYS A 57 -8.04 37.57 21.87
N LEU A 58 -6.77 37.37 21.46
CA LEU A 58 -6.45 36.42 20.38
C LEU A 58 -6.74 34.96 20.77
N ASP A 59 -6.82 34.67 22.06
CA ASP A 59 -7.15 33.35 22.64
C ASP A 59 -8.66 33.07 22.73
N ARG A 60 -9.52 34.04 22.33
CA ARG A 60 -10.99 33.96 22.46
C ARG A 60 -11.72 34.59 21.29
N GLU A 61 -13.03 34.44 21.28
CA GLU A 61 -13.88 35.03 20.25
C GLU A 61 -13.93 36.57 20.39
N GLN A 62 -13.80 37.26 19.26
CA GLN A 62 -13.96 38.72 19.17
C GLN A 62 -15.11 39.03 18.21
N GLN A 63 -16.00 39.95 18.58
CA GLN A 63 -17.07 40.40 17.69
C GLN A 63 -16.61 41.64 16.94
N ARG A 64 -16.67 41.59 15.61
CA ARG A 64 -16.46 42.74 14.73
C ARG A 64 -17.81 43.41 14.46
N LEU A 65 -18.01 44.59 15.00
CA LEU A 65 -19.23 45.40 14.86
C LEU A 65 -19.14 46.32 13.65
N GLY A 66 -20.26 46.47 12.93
CA GLY A 66 -20.43 47.47 11.88
C GLY A 66 -20.71 48.87 12.43
N ARG A 67 -20.79 49.87 11.54
CA ARG A 67 -21.05 51.28 11.90
C ARG A 67 -22.33 51.51 12.69
N THR A 68 -23.32 50.61 12.55
CA THR A 68 -24.62 50.64 13.23
C THR A 68 -24.61 49.87 14.56
N GLY A 69 -23.46 49.39 15.04
CA GLY A 69 -23.33 48.61 16.27
C GLY A 69 -23.79 47.15 16.14
N THR A 70 -24.24 46.73 14.96
CA THR A 70 -24.64 45.34 14.69
C THR A 70 -23.41 44.45 14.50
N VAL A 71 -23.45 43.22 15.03
CA VAL A 71 -22.38 42.22 14.84
C VAL A 71 -22.30 41.86 13.37
N ARG A 72 -21.17 42.16 12.75
CA ARG A 72 -20.91 41.88 11.34
C ARG A 72 -20.21 40.55 11.14
N GLU A 73 -19.34 40.16 12.08
CA GLU A 73 -18.59 38.91 12.06
C GLU A 73 -18.13 38.55 13.47
N VAL A 74 -18.08 37.26 13.79
CA VAL A 74 -17.43 36.74 15.01
C VAL A 74 -16.10 36.13 14.59
N ILE A 75 -15.01 36.73 15.04
CA ILE A 75 -13.63 36.29 14.79
C ILE A 75 -13.32 35.21 15.82
N PRO A 76 -13.08 33.96 15.40
CA PRO A 76 -12.73 32.89 16.32
C PRO A 76 -11.35 33.13 16.94
N PRO A 77 -11.06 32.52 18.10
CA PRO A 77 -9.72 32.55 18.69
C PRO A 77 -8.67 32.14 17.65
N SER A 78 -7.63 32.95 17.50
CA SER A 78 -6.48 32.55 16.71
C SER A 78 -5.68 31.56 17.55
N TYR A 79 -5.87 30.27 17.30
CA TYR A 79 -5.01 29.23 17.85
C TYR A 79 -3.56 29.61 17.63
N THR A 80 -2.73 29.44 18.66
CA THR A 80 -1.28 29.52 18.53
C THR A 80 -0.81 28.49 17.50
N ARG A 81 0.36 28.71 16.89
CA ARG A 81 0.92 27.77 15.93
C ARG A 81 0.97 26.33 16.49
N GLU A 82 1.39 26.19 17.74
CA GLU A 82 1.46 24.90 18.43
C GLU A 82 0.08 24.26 18.66
N GLU A 83 -0.95 25.04 19.00
CA GLU A 83 -2.32 24.52 19.17
C GLU A 83 -2.92 24.06 17.83
N ARG A 84 -2.67 24.80 16.74
CA ARG A 84 -3.08 24.37 15.40
C ARG A 84 -2.41 23.06 15.02
N GLU A 85 -1.10 22.96 15.25
CA GLU A 85 -0.32 21.75 14.98
C GLU A 85 -0.83 20.56 15.81
N LYS A 86 -1.20 20.75 17.08
CA LYS A 86 -1.82 19.70 17.92
C LYS A 86 -3.19 19.26 17.42
N VAL A 87 -4.07 20.20 17.05
CA VAL A 87 -5.40 19.89 16.51
C VAL A 87 -5.28 19.16 15.17
N GLU A 88 -4.39 19.61 14.30
CA GLU A 88 -4.13 18.95 13.02
C GLU A 88 -3.53 17.56 13.21
N ALA A 89 -2.57 17.38 14.13
CA ALA A 89 -1.99 16.08 14.44
C ALA A 89 -3.05 15.11 14.98
N LYS A 90 -3.93 15.57 15.88
CA LYS A 90 -5.05 14.75 16.37
C LYS A 90 -6.01 14.36 15.25
N ARG A 91 -6.38 15.32 14.39
CA ARG A 91 -7.26 15.05 13.24
C ARG A 91 -6.61 14.07 12.25
N ARG A 92 -5.30 14.18 11.99
CA ARG A 92 -4.57 13.23 11.15
C ARG A 92 -4.57 11.84 11.76
N ALA A 93 -4.30 11.72 13.06
CA ALA A 93 -4.34 10.44 13.76
C ALA A 93 -5.73 9.79 13.71
N GLU A 94 -6.80 10.57 13.90
CA GLU A 94 -8.18 10.08 13.78
C GLU A 94 -8.51 9.63 12.35
N GLN A 95 -8.07 10.37 11.33
CA GLN A 95 -8.25 10.01 9.93
C GLN A 95 -7.46 8.75 9.55
N GLU A 96 -6.23 8.61 10.03
CA GLU A 96 -5.41 7.43 9.82
C GLU A 96 -6.05 6.19 10.46
N GLU A 97 -6.58 6.31 11.68
CA GLU A 97 -7.27 5.21 12.33
C GLU A 97 -8.58 4.82 11.61
N GLN A 98 -9.38 5.80 11.19
CA GLN A 98 -10.56 5.53 10.37
C GLN A 98 -10.17 4.86 9.04
N ALA A 99 -9.11 5.30 8.38
CA ALA A 99 -8.62 4.68 7.16
C ALA A 99 -8.16 3.23 7.40
N ARG A 100 -7.48 2.95 8.51
CA ARG A 100 -7.10 1.58 8.92
C ARG A 100 -8.31 0.67 9.10
N ILE A 101 -9.34 1.13 9.80
CA ILE A 101 -10.59 0.36 10.01
C ILE A 101 -11.30 0.07 8.68
N GLN A 102 -11.39 1.05 7.78
CA GLN A 102 -12.03 0.84 6.47
C GLN A 102 -11.24 -0.12 5.59
N GLU A 103 -9.91 -0.04 5.62
CA GLU A 103 -9.04 -0.97 4.89
C GLU A 103 -9.16 -2.40 5.45
N GLU A 104 -9.23 -2.57 6.76
CA GLU A 104 -9.46 -3.88 7.38
C GLU A 104 -10.82 -4.47 6.96
N ARG A 105 -11.90 -3.68 7.02
CA ARG A 105 -13.23 -4.11 6.54
C ARG A 105 -13.23 -4.49 5.07
N ARG A 106 -12.48 -3.75 4.24
CA ARG A 106 -12.33 -4.05 2.82
C ARG A 106 -11.62 -5.38 2.60
N ARG A 107 -10.54 -5.64 3.35
CA ARG A 107 -9.80 -6.92 3.31
C ARG A 107 -10.68 -8.08 3.74
N ASP A 108 -11.44 -7.92 4.81
CA ASP A 108 -12.34 -8.97 5.31
C ASP A 108 -13.44 -9.30 4.31
N ARG A 109 -14.02 -8.28 3.68
CA ARG A 109 -15.00 -8.48 2.60
C ARG A 109 -14.38 -9.19 1.40
N ALA A 110 -13.15 -8.84 1.03
CA ALA A 110 -12.46 -9.52 -0.06
C ALA A 110 -12.19 -10.99 0.25
N LEU A 111 -11.82 -11.32 1.50
CA LEU A 111 -11.64 -12.70 1.94
C LEU A 111 -12.94 -13.50 1.86
N LEU A 112 -14.06 -12.94 2.32
CA LEU A 112 -15.38 -13.60 2.25
C LEU A 112 -15.86 -13.83 0.80
N ILE A 113 -15.55 -12.90 -0.12
CA ILE A 113 -15.89 -13.06 -1.54
C ILE A 113 -15.07 -14.18 -2.18
N ARG A 114 -13.77 -14.25 -1.88
CA ARG A 114 -12.88 -15.29 -2.41
C ARG A 114 -13.19 -16.66 -1.81
N TYR A 115 -13.45 -16.70 -0.51
CA TYR A 115 -13.70 -17.91 0.26
C TYR A 115 -15.07 -17.84 0.92
N PRO A 116 -16.15 -18.14 0.18
CA PRO A 116 -17.51 -18.11 0.72
C PRO A 116 -17.77 -19.23 1.74
N ASN A 117 -16.97 -20.30 1.71
CA ASN A 117 -17.05 -21.41 2.65
C ASN A 117 -15.70 -22.15 2.74
N GLN A 118 -15.60 -23.06 3.71
CA GLN A 118 -14.38 -23.83 3.96
C GLN A 118 -13.96 -24.70 2.78
N ALA A 119 -14.91 -25.30 2.04
CA ALA A 119 -14.56 -26.20 0.94
C ALA A 119 -13.80 -25.49 -0.19
N VAL A 120 -14.14 -24.22 -0.49
CA VAL A 120 -13.41 -23.41 -1.48
C VAL A 120 -11.98 -23.12 -1.01
N HIS A 121 -11.81 -22.77 0.26
CA HIS A 121 -10.49 -22.52 0.85
C HIS A 121 -9.62 -23.79 0.85
N ASP A 122 -10.18 -24.92 1.29
CA ASP A 122 -9.46 -26.20 1.35
C ASP A 122 -9.06 -26.70 -0.03
N LYS A 123 -9.89 -26.44 -1.06
CA LYS A 123 -9.55 -26.74 -2.45
C LYS A 123 -8.35 -25.91 -2.93
N GLU A 124 -8.34 -24.60 -2.72
CA GLU A 124 -7.20 -23.76 -3.10
C GLU A 124 -5.92 -24.16 -2.35
N ARG A 125 -6.04 -24.56 -1.07
CA ARG A 125 -4.92 -25.12 -0.31
C ARG A 125 -4.36 -26.37 -0.98
N GLN A 126 -5.23 -27.31 -1.37
CA GLN A 126 -4.81 -28.54 -2.05
C GLN A 126 -4.12 -28.23 -3.39
N GLU A 127 -4.66 -27.32 -4.19
CA GLU A 127 -4.07 -26.92 -5.47
C GLU A 127 -2.69 -26.26 -5.29
N ALA A 128 -2.52 -25.42 -4.26
CA ALA A 128 -1.24 -24.80 -3.94
C ALA A 128 -0.19 -25.84 -3.48
N LEU A 129 -0.60 -26.78 -2.62
CA LEU A 129 0.29 -27.85 -2.14
C LEU A 129 0.64 -28.85 -3.25
N ALA A 130 -0.28 -29.13 -4.16
CA ALA A 130 -0.04 -30.05 -5.29
C ALA A 130 1.10 -29.57 -6.18
N GLN A 131 1.22 -28.26 -6.43
CA GLN A 131 2.33 -27.70 -7.22
C GLN A 131 3.69 -27.95 -6.55
N ILE A 132 3.76 -27.82 -5.22
CA ILE A 132 4.99 -28.10 -4.46
C ILE A 132 5.28 -29.60 -4.49
N ASP A 133 4.26 -30.43 -4.36
CA ASP A 133 4.40 -31.89 -4.38
C ASP A 133 4.86 -32.41 -5.75
N GLU A 134 4.43 -31.80 -6.85
CA GLU A 134 4.94 -32.09 -8.19
C GLU A 134 6.44 -31.78 -8.32
N VAL A 135 6.89 -30.63 -7.76
CA VAL A 135 8.30 -30.26 -7.74
C VAL A 135 9.10 -31.26 -6.90
N ILE A 136 8.63 -31.62 -5.71
CA ILE A 136 9.25 -32.63 -4.84
C ILE A 136 9.36 -33.98 -5.55
N ALA A 137 8.30 -34.41 -6.24
CA ALA A 137 8.29 -35.66 -6.99
C ALA A 137 9.35 -35.67 -8.12
N ALA A 138 9.53 -34.54 -8.81
CA ALA A 138 10.57 -34.39 -9.83
C ALA A 138 11.99 -34.50 -9.24
N VAL A 139 12.21 -33.92 -8.05
CA VAL A 139 13.48 -34.01 -7.32
C VAL A 139 13.77 -35.44 -6.91
N HIS A 140 12.81 -36.17 -6.35
CA HIS A 140 12.98 -37.58 -6.00
C HIS A 140 13.28 -38.45 -7.21
N LYS A 141 12.65 -38.18 -8.36
CA LYS A 141 12.99 -38.86 -9.61
C LYS A 141 14.44 -38.59 -10.01
N ARG A 142 14.94 -37.38 -9.80
CA ARG A 142 16.35 -37.04 -10.05
C ARG A 142 17.30 -37.73 -9.08
N GLU A 143 16.97 -37.77 -7.79
CA GLU A 143 17.74 -38.51 -6.78
C GLU A 143 17.84 -39.99 -7.15
N ALA A 144 16.72 -40.62 -7.53
CA ALA A 144 16.72 -42.02 -7.97
C ALA A 144 17.64 -42.25 -9.19
N ALA A 145 17.65 -41.33 -10.16
CA ALA A 145 18.55 -41.40 -11.30
C ALA A 145 20.04 -41.24 -10.88
N LEU A 146 20.33 -40.34 -9.94
CA LEU A 146 21.69 -40.16 -9.39
C LEU A 146 22.16 -41.39 -8.61
N VAL A 147 21.28 -42.04 -7.86
CA VAL A 147 21.58 -43.31 -7.17
C VAL A 147 21.90 -44.40 -8.18
N GLU A 148 21.14 -44.50 -9.28
CA GLU A 148 21.44 -45.49 -10.32
C GLU A 148 22.78 -45.20 -11.02
N GLN A 149 23.07 -43.92 -11.30
CA GLN A 149 24.39 -43.51 -11.78
C GLN A 149 25.51 -43.89 -10.81
N ARG A 150 25.29 -43.76 -9.49
CA ARG A 150 26.26 -44.13 -8.46
C ARG A 150 26.56 -45.62 -8.46
N LYS A 151 25.58 -46.48 -8.75
CA LYS A 151 25.80 -47.93 -8.91
C LYS A 151 26.69 -48.23 -10.11
N GLY A 152 26.45 -47.60 -11.26
CA GLY A 152 27.30 -47.75 -12.44
C GLY A 152 28.74 -47.30 -12.18
N ILE A 153 28.92 -46.17 -11.47
CA ILE A 153 30.24 -45.71 -11.03
C ILE A 153 30.91 -46.72 -10.09
N ALA A 154 30.14 -47.32 -9.17
CA ALA A 154 30.66 -48.33 -8.25
C ALA A 154 31.16 -49.58 -9.00
N GLN A 155 30.45 -50.04 -10.02
CA GLN A 155 30.90 -51.14 -10.89
C GLN A 155 32.19 -50.80 -11.63
N GLU A 156 32.32 -49.57 -12.15
CA GLU A 156 33.58 -49.09 -12.77
C GLU A 156 34.74 -49.04 -11.75
N LEU A 157 34.45 -48.75 -10.49
CA LEU A 157 35.43 -48.71 -9.40
C LEU A 157 35.89 -50.10 -8.95
N GLU A 158 35.10 -51.16 -9.14
CA GLU A 158 35.51 -52.53 -8.80
C GLU A 158 36.77 -52.96 -9.56
N PHE A 159 36.97 -52.47 -10.79
CA PHE A 159 38.21 -52.67 -11.54
C PHE A 159 39.45 -52.12 -10.81
N TYR A 160 39.26 -51.08 -10.01
CA TYR A 160 40.29 -50.45 -9.18
C TYR A 160 40.23 -50.92 -7.72
N GLN A 161 39.64 -52.09 -7.45
CA GLN A 161 39.45 -52.66 -6.11
C GLN A 161 38.62 -51.76 -5.18
N GLY A 162 37.74 -50.92 -5.74
CA GLY A 162 36.96 -49.95 -4.99
C GLY A 162 37.76 -48.76 -4.44
N ASP A 163 39.05 -48.64 -4.80
CA ASP A 163 39.94 -47.63 -4.28
C ASP A 163 40.00 -46.40 -5.21
N LEU A 164 39.42 -45.29 -4.75
CA LEU A 164 39.41 -44.01 -5.47
C LEU A 164 40.82 -43.47 -5.74
N ALA A 165 41.81 -43.77 -4.89
CA ALA A 165 43.19 -43.30 -5.09
C ALA A 165 43.86 -43.98 -6.30
N LYS A 166 43.48 -45.23 -6.58
CA LYS A 166 43.95 -46.01 -7.74
C LYS A 166 43.17 -45.70 -9.02
N ALA A 167 41.99 -45.07 -8.89
CA ALA A 167 41.15 -44.72 -10.02
C ALA A 167 41.71 -43.53 -10.85
N PRO A 168 41.51 -43.54 -12.17
CA PRO A 168 41.89 -42.43 -13.04
C PRO A 168 41.10 -41.17 -12.70
N LEU A 169 41.66 -40.00 -13.06
CA LEU A 169 41.09 -38.69 -12.70
C LEU A 169 39.65 -38.51 -13.18
N TRP A 170 39.29 -39.05 -14.35
CA TRP A 170 37.94 -38.94 -14.87
C TRP A 170 36.91 -39.68 -14.01
N LEU A 171 37.27 -40.83 -13.42
CA LEU A 171 36.36 -41.63 -12.59
C LEU A 171 36.17 -40.99 -11.21
N ARG A 172 37.25 -40.45 -10.63
CA ARG A 172 37.17 -39.63 -9.40
C ARG A 172 36.25 -38.41 -9.60
N ARG A 173 36.41 -37.67 -10.69
CA ARG A 173 35.52 -36.54 -11.00
C ARG A 173 34.06 -36.96 -11.14
N LYS A 174 33.81 -38.12 -11.77
CA LYS A 174 32.45 -38.66 -11.93
C LYS A 174 31.79 -38.96 -10.58
N VAL A 175 32.55 -39.45 -9.59
CA VAL A 175 32.09 -39.63 -8.20
C VAL A 175 31.78 -38.28 -7.56
N ASP A 176 32.74 -37.36 -7.59
CA ASP A 176 32.59 -36.03 -6.98
C ASP A 176 31.40 -35.25 -7.56
N ASP A 177 31.20 -35.32 -8.87
CA ASP A 177 30.11 -34.64 -9.56
C ASP A 177 28.74 -35.25 -9.19
N ASN A 178 28.66 -36.59 -9.08
CA ASN A 178 27.44 -37.26 -8.62
C ASN A 178 27.10 -36.87 -7.16
N GLU A 179 28.11 -36.80 -6.29
CA GLU A 179 27.94 -36.38 -4.89
C GLU A 179 27.47 -34.93 -4.78
N LYS A 180 28.13 -34.01 -5.49
CA LYS A 180 27.72 -32.60 -5.53
C LYS A 180 26.30 -32.44 -6.07
N GLN A 181 25.94 -33.19 -7.12
CA GLN A 181 24.58 -33.16 -7.67
C GLN A 181 23.55 -33.68 -6.67
N MET A 182 23.86 -34.75 -5.94
CA MET A 182 23.02 -35.30 -4.88
C MET A 182 22.82 -34.31 -3.74
N ASP A 183 23.89 -33.67 -3.28
CA ASP A 183 23.83 -32.66 -2.21
C ASP A 183 22.98 -31.45 -2.60
N VAL A 184 23.04 -31.03 -3.86
CA VAL A 184 22.16 -29.97 -4.39
C VAL A 184 20.69 -30.42 -4.36
N GLN A 185 20.38 -31.66 -4.77
CA GLN A 185 19.00 -32.16 -4.70
C GLN A 185 18.47 -32.19 -3.25
N LYS A 186 19.28 -32.69 -2.31
CA LYS A 186 18.89 -32.77 -0.89
C LYS A 186 18.61 -31.42 -0.26
N ARG A 187 19.45 -30.41 -0.54
CA ARG A 187 19.24 -29.04 -0.05
C ARG A 187 17.96 -28.47 -0.64
N PHE A 188 17.76 -28.62 -1.94
CA PHE A 188 16.55 -28.15 -2.59
C PHE A 188 15.29 -28.85 -2.05
N LEU A 189 15.35 -30.15 -1.74
CA LEU A 189 14.25 -30.87 -1.10
C LEU A 189 13.93 -30.31 0.30
N ALA A 190 14.94 -29.97 1.10
CA ALA A 190 14.75 -29.33 2.40
C ALA A 190 14.08 -27.96 2.26
N ASP A 191 14.49 -27.16 1.27
CA ASP A 191 13.88 -25.87 0.97
C ASP A 191 12.40 -26.03 0.56
N GLN A 192 12.08 -27.03 -0.28
CA GLN A 192 10.69 -27.33 -0.66
C GLN A 192 9.84 -27.83 0.52
N ALA A 193 10.43 -28.59 1.45
CA ALA A 193 9.73 -29.02 2.66
C ALA A 193 9.39 -27.83 3.56
N GLN A 194 10.32 -26.88 3.73
CA GLN A 194 10.06 -25.64 4.45
C GLN A 194 9.02 -24.77 3.73
N GLU A 195 9.05 -24.73 2.40
CA GLU A 195 8.04 -24.03 1.61
C GLU A 195 6.64 -24.60 1.85
N LYS A 196 6.51 -25.93 1.81
CA LYS A 196 5.26 -26.63 2.08
C LYS A 196 4.73 -26.30 3.48
N GLN A 197 5.60 -26.23 4.48
CA GLN A 197 5.23 -25.83 5.84
C GLN A 197 4.75 -24.37 5.89
N ARG A 198 5.47 -23.46 5.24
CA ARG A 198 5.10 -22.03 5.17
C ARG A 198 3.75 -21.81 4.51
N VAL A 199 3.49 -22.51 3.39
CA VAL A 199 2.19 -22.44 2.71
C VAL A 199 1.09 -22.96 3.61
N ASN A 200 1.29 -24.10 4.28
CA ASN A 200 0.32 -24.62 5.23
C ASN A 200 0.01 -23.62 6.37
N ALA A 201 1.04 -23.08 7.01
CA ALA A 201 0.87 -22.12 8.11
C ALA A 201 0.06 -20.90 7.66
N ARG A 202 0.34 -20.36 6.47
CA ARG A 202 -0.42 -19.24 5.90
C ARG A 202 -1.91 -19.58 5.71
N PHE A 203 -2.22 -20.76 5.15
CA PHE A 203 -3.60 -21.20 4.99
C PHE A 203 -4.28 -21.46 6.35
N ASP A 204 -3.56 -21.91 7.37
CA ASP A 204 -4.12 -22.10 8.72
C ASP A 204 -4.46 -20.76 9.39
N GLU A 205 -3.59 -19.76 9.26
CA GLU A 205 -3.85 -18.38 9.72
C GLU A 205 -5.06 -17.75 9.00
N GLU A 206 -5.13 -17.90 7.68
CA GLU A 206 -6.25 -17.41 6.88
C GLU A 206 -7.56 -18.12 7.25
N LEU A 207 -7.53 -19.44 7.45
CA LEU A 207 -8.68 -20.23 7.89
C LEU A 207 -9.17 -19.80 9.27
N ALA A 208 -8.27 -19.49 10.21
CA ALA A 208 -8.63 -19.01 11.54
C ALA A 208 -9.44 -17.69 11.45
N LYS A 209 -9.00 -16.77 10.58
CA LYS A 209 -9.71 -15.51 10.33
C LYS A 209 -11.05 -15.75 9.62
N LEU A 210 -11.08 -16.57 8.58
CA LEU A 210 -12.30 -16.90 7.83
C LEU A 210 -13.37 -17.54 8.72
N LYS A 211 -12.99 -18.44 9.64
CA LYS A 211 -13.93 -19.03 10.60
C LYS A 211 -14.65 -17.98 11.44
N GLN A 212 -13.94 -16.95 11.91
CA GLN A 212 -14.54 -15.83 12.64
C GLN A 212 -15.48 -15.03 11.74
N LEU A 213 -15.06 -14.73 10.51
CA LEU A 213 -15.86 -13.95 9.56
C LEU A 213 -17.14 -14.67 9.13
N TRP A 214 -17.09 -15.98 8.86
CA TRP A 214 -18.27 -16.79 8.54
C TRP A 214 -19.22 -16.89 9.73
N ALA A 215 -18.70 -17.07 10.95
CA ALA A 215 -19.53 -17.10 12.17
C ALA A 215 -20.26 -15.76 12.38
N ASN A 216 -19.55 -14.64 12.22
CA ASN A 216 -20.13 -13.30 12.33
C ASN A 216 -21.19 -13.04 11.25
N THR A 217 -20.92 -13.47 10.01
CA THR A 217 -21.88 -13.32 8.89
C THR A 217 -23.14 -14.16 9.16
N ALA A 218 -22.98 -15.40 9.62
CA ALA A 218 -24.10 -16.27 9.96
C ALA A 218 -24.93 -15.73 11.14
N ALA A 219 -24.29 -15.08 12.12
CA ALA A 219 -24.99 -14.44 13.24
C ALA A 219 -25.78 -13.19 12.79
N GLN A 220 -25.27 -12.43 11.82
CA GLN A 220 -25.96 -11.26 11.26
C GLN A 220 -27.14 -11.62 10.35
N SER A 221 -27.14 -12.83 9.76
CA SER A 221 -28.22 -13.33 8.90
C SER A 221 -29.35 -14.04 9.64
N ARG A 222 -29.25 -14.20 10.97
CA ARG A 222 -30.32 -14.74 11.83
C ARG A 222 -31.13 -13.61 12.43
#